data_AF-A0A8X6G1J2-F1
#
_entry.id   AF-A0A8X6G1J2-F1
#
_cell.length_a   1.000
_cell.length_b   1.000
_cell.length_c   1.000
_cell.angle_alpha   90.00
_cell.angle_beta   90.00
_cell.angle_gamma   90.00
#
_symmetry.space_group_name_H-M   'P 1'
#
loop_
_entity.id
_entity.type
_entity.pdbx_description
1 polymer ?
#
loop_
_entity_poly.entity_id
_entity_poly.type
_entity_poly.pdbx_seq_one_letter_code
_entity_poly.pdbx_strand_id
1 'polypeptide(L)'
;MDVSGTEQLSLCIRYVDIPDLQAPVLREDFVGFIPINDQSSENLANVILKRCHELNLDMTKCVGQGYDGAANMAGHLSGVQTEN
;
A
#
# COMPACT_ATOMS: atom_id res chain seq x y z
N MET A 1 1.48 -18.82 -0.69
CA MET A 1 2.67 -19.66 -0.91
C MET A 1 3.52 -18.92 -1.90
N ASP A 2 4.73 -18.55 -1.50
CA ASP A 2 5.71 -17.87 -2.34
C ASP A 2 6.14 -18.83 -3.46
N VAL A 3 5.87 -18.49 -4.73
CA VAL A 3 6.12 -19.37 -5.89
C VAL A 3 7.37 -18.95 -6.66
N SER A 4 8.09 -17.92 -6.24
CA SER A 4 9.34 -17.53 -6.86
C SER A 4 10.05 -16.56 -5.92
N GLY A 5 11.32 -16.80 -5.55
CA GLY A 5 12.12 -15.96 -4.65
C GLY A 5 12.44 -14.56 -5.19
N THR A 6 11.50 -13.94 -5.91
CA THR A 6 11.47 -12.55 -6.33
C THR A 6 10.68 -11.78 -5.30
N GLU A 7 11.31 -10.79 -4.70
CA GLU A 7 10.66 -9.94 -3.73
C GLU A 7 9.58 -9.09 -4.39
N GLN A 8 8.52 -8.79 -3.65
CA GLN A 8 7.35 -8.09 -4.17
C GLN A 8 7.03 -6.89 -3.29
N LEU A 9 6.75 -5.75 -3.93
CA LEU A 9 6.22 -4.58 -3.27
C LEU A 9 4.71 -4.56 -3.45
N SER A 10 3.99 -4.61 -2.33
CA SER A 10 2.56 -4.31 -2.29
C SER A 10 2.36 -2.79 -2.38
N LEU A 11 1.55 -2.34 -3.33
CA LEU A 11 1.15 -0.93 -3.46
C LEU A 11 -0.34 -0.76 -3.13
N CYS A 12 -0.62 0.16 -2.22
CA CYS A 12 -1.97 0.62 -1.87
C CYS A 12 -2.05 2.13 -2.04
N ILE A 13 -3.24 2.64 -2.38
CA ILE A 13 -3.51 4.07 -2.45
C ILE A 13 -4.60 4.40 -1.43
N ARG A 14 -4.32 5.36 -0.55
CA ARG A 14 -5.28 5.89 0.40
C ARG A 14 -5.64 7.32 0.01
N TYR A 15 -6.94 7.60 -0.14
CA TYR A 15 -7.44 8.91 -0.57
C TYR A 15 -8.77 9.23 0.10
N VAL A 16 -9.13 10.51 0.09
CA VAL A 16 -10.45 10.98 0.55
C VAL A 16 -11.33 11.15 -0.68
N ASP A 17 -12.40 10.36 -0.73
CA ASP A 17 -13.47 10.47 -1.72
C ASP A 17 -14.47 11.52 -1.22
N ILE A 18 -14.78 12.52 -2.05
CA ILE A 18 -15.67 13.64 -1.69
C ILE A 18 -16.83 13.64 -2.70
N PRO A 19 -17.91 12.89 -2.45
CA PRO A 19 -19.07 12.88 -3.33
C PRO A 19 -19.93 14.14 -3.10
N ASP A 20 -20.49 14.72 -4.17
CA ASP A 20 -21.21 16.00 -4.13
C ASP A 20 -22.33 16.12 -3.08
N LEU A 21 -23.01 15.00 -2.78
CA LEU A 21 -24.17 14.97 -1.89
C LEU A 21 -23.94 14.14 -0.62
N GLN A 22 -22.70 13.71 -0.36
CA GLN A 22 -22.38 12.82 0.76
C GLN A 22 -21.19 13.35 1.59
N ALA A 23 -21.05 12.84 2.81
CA ALA A 23 -19.88 13.13 3.62
C ALA A 23 -18.61 12.56 2.95
N PRO A 24 -17.45 13.23 3.11
CA PRO A 24 -16.17 12.68 2.67
C PRO A 24 -15.93 11.29 3.28
N VAL A 25 -15.46 10.35 2.46
CA VAL A 25 -15.16 8.99 2.88
C VAL A 25 -13.68 8.72 2.68
N LEU A 26 -12.99 8.27 3.73
CA LEU A 26 -11.63 7.76 3.60
C LEU A 26 -11.67 6.39 2.92
N ARG A 27 -10.95 6.25 1.81
CA ARG A 27 -10.85 5.02 1.03
C ARG A 27 -9.40 4.55 0.95
N GLU A 28 -9.24 3.24 0.88
CA GLU A 28 -7.96 2.59 0.62
C GLU A 28 -8.18 1.50 -0.41
N ASP A 29 -7.52 1.63 -1.56
CA ASP A 29 -7.62 0.67 -2.65
C ASP A 29 -6.26 -0.02 -2.86
N PHE A 30 -6.29 -1.35 -2.88
CA PHE A 30 -5.12 -2.16 -3.21
C PHE A 30 -4.89 -2.15 -4.73
N VAL A 31 -3.72 -1.71 -5.15
CA VAL A 31 -3.35 -1.63 -6.57
C VAL A 31 -2.83 -2.97 -7.07
N GLY A 32 -1.97 -3.62 -6.28
CA GLY A 32 -1.38 -4.90 -6.66
C GLY A 32 0.02 -5.12 -6.08
N PHE A 33 0.59 -6.27 -6.44
CA PHE A 33 1.98 -6.59 -6.18
C PHE A 33 2.85 -6.25 -7.38
N ILE A 34 3.98 -5.61 -7.12
CA ILE A 34 4.96 -5.25 -8.13
C ILE A 34 6.21 -6.09 -7.88
N PRO A 35 6.63 -6.95 -8.82
CA PRO A 35 7.85 -7.72 -8.68
C PRO A 35 9.06 -6.78 -8.70
N ILE A 36 9.98 -7.00 -7.77
CA ILE A 36 11.22 -6.24 -7.64
C ILE A 36 12.39 -7.20 -7.75
N ASN A 37 13.27 -6.93 -8.70
CA ASN A 37 14.48 -7.72 -8.92
C ASN A 37 15.70 -7.12 -8.20
N ASP A 38 15.61 -5.87 -7.75
CA ASP A 38 16.66 -5.12 -7.06
C ASP A 38 16.05 -4.21 -5.98
N GLN A 39 16.44 -4.41 -4.72
CA GLN A 39 15.97 -3.64 -3.56
C GLN A 39 16.65 -2.28 -3.39
N SER A 40 17.50 -1.86 -4.32
CA SER A 40 18.06 -0.52 -4.26
C SER A 40 16.95 0.53 -4.11
N SER A 41 17.16 1.47 -3.19
CA SER A 41 16.17 2.50 -2.86
C SER A 41 15.77 3.33 -4.09
N GLU A 42 16.70 3.53 -5.02
CA GLU A 42 16.46 4.18 -6.31
C GLU A 42 15.53 3.36 -7.20
N ASN A 43 15.75 2.04 -7.31
CA ASN A 43 14.89 1.18 -8.12
C ASN A 43 13.47 1.11 -7.54
N LEU A 44 13.32 1.01 -6.22
CA LEU A 44 12.02 1.05 -5.54
C LEU A 44 11.27 2.36 -5.84
N ALA A 45 11.94 3.50 -5.70
CA ALA A 45 11.35 4.80 -6.00
C ALA A 45 10.91 4.89 -7.46
N ASN A 46 11.77 4.48 -8.40
CA ASN A 46 11.46 4.49 -9.83
C ASN A 46 10.25 3.59 -10.17
N VAL A 47 10.17 2.40 -9.56
CA VAL A 47 9.06 1.48 -9.73
C VAL A 47 7.75 2.08 -9.21
N ILE A 48 7.75 2.67 -8.01
CA ILE A 48 6.58 3.34 -7.43
C ILE A 48 6.13 4.48 -8.33
N LEU A 49 7.05 5.38 -8.73
CA LEU A 49 6.73 6.52 -9.60
C LEU A 49 6.14 6.07 -10.92
N LYS A 50 6.74 5.06 -11.56
CA LYS A 50 6.22 4.49 -12.81
C LYS A 50 4.79 3.99 -12.65
N ARG A 51 4.47 3.27 -11.58
CA ARG A 51 3.11 2.79 -11.33
C ARG A 51 2.13 3.94 -11.06
N CYS A 52 2.53 4.96 -10.31
CA CYS A 52 1.69 6.14 -10.10
C CYS A 52 1.40 6.87 -11.42
N HIS A 53 2.38 6.97 -12.33
CA HIS A 53 2.18 7.52 -13.67
C HIS A 53 1.23 6.67 -14.52
N GLU A 54 1.37 5.34 -14.50
CA GLU A 54 0.45 4.42 -15.20
C GLU A 54 -1.01 4.56 -14.70
N LEU A 55 -1.20 4.89 -13.43
CA LEU A 55 -2.50 5.17 -12.83
C LEU A 55 -3.00 6.61 -13.04
N ASN A 56 -2.24 7.44 -13.77
CA ASN A 56 -2.52 8.86 -13.99
C ASN A 56 -2.71 9.65 -12.68
N LEU A 57 -1.96 9.30 -11.64
CA LEU A 57 -1.98 10.02 -10.37
C LEU A 57 -1.22 11.34 -10.50
N ASP A 58 -1.80 12.40 -9.96
CA ASP A 58 -1.15 13.68 -9.80
C ASP A 58 -0.16 13.61 -8.63
N MET A 59 1.12 13.43 -8.95
CA MET A 59 2.20 13.30 -7.97
C MET A 59 2.32 14.50 -7.01
N THR A 60 1.81 15.68 -7.38
CA THR A 60 1.81 16.86 -6.48
C THR A 60 0.85 16.71 -5.30
N LYS A 61 -0.12 15.78 -5.42
CA LYS A 61 -1.11 15.45 -4.40
C LYS A 61 -0.80 14.13 -3.68
N CYS A 62 0.23 13.41 -4.11
CA CYS A 62 0.63 12.14 -3.51
C CYS A 62 1.64 12.35 -2.38
N VAL A 63 1.46 11.62 -1.29
CA VAL A 63 2.44 11.54 -0.19
C VAL A 63 2.91 10.10 -0.07
N GLY A 64 4.22 9.88 -0.09
CA GLY A 64 4.80 8.55 0.03
C GLY A 64 4.74 8.04 1.47
N GLN A 65 4.24 6.82 1.66
CA GLN A 65 4.29 6.10 2.93
C GLN A 65 4.97 4.74 2.70
N GLY A 66 6.07 4.50 3.42
CA GLY A 66 6.82 3.24 3.36
C GLY A 66 6.60 2.44 4.64
N TYR A 67 6.21 1.19 4.49
CA TYR A 67 6.02 0.25 5.60
C TYR A 67 6.94 -0.95 5.37
N ASP A 68 7.72 -1.33 6.38
CA ASP A 68 8.41 -2.61 6.37
C ASP A 68 7.51 -3.69 6.98
N GLY A 69 7.57 -4.91 6.45
CA GLY A 69 6.80 -6.04 6.96
C GLY A 69 7.25 -6.51 8.35
N ALA A 70 8.26 -5.87 8.94
CA ALA A 70 8.84 -6.25 10.23
C ALA A 70 7.88 -6.00 11.42
N ALA A 71 6.85 -5.17 11.24
CA ALA A 71 5.93 -4.78 12.31
C ALA A 71 4.64 -5.64 12.43
N ASN A 72 4.31 -6.49 11.45
CA ASN A 72 3.01 -7.19 11.42
C ASN A 72 2.89 -8.44 12.33
N MET A 73 3.82 -8.63 13.27
CA MET A 73 3.73 -9.63 14.34
C MET A 73 3.80 -9.00 15.75
N ALA A 74 3.48 -7.73 15.90
CA ALA A 74 3.33 -7.08 17.21
C ALA A 74 1.94 -6.42 17.42
N GLY A 75 0.99 -6.69 16.53
CA GLY A 75 -0.41 -6.28 16.68
C GLY A 75 -1.19 -7.25 17.56
N HIS A 76 -0.98 -7.17 18.87
CA HIS A 76 -1.99 -7.30 19.92
C HIS A 76 -3.34 -7.97 19.53
N LEU A 77 -3.34 -9.29 19.32
CA LEU A 77 -4.54 -10.12 19.45
C LEU A 77 -4.74 -10.45 20.95
N SER A 78 -4.96 -9.43 21.79
CA SER A 78 -5.75 -9.63 23.00
C SER A 78 -7.20 -9.30 22.65
N GLY A 79 -7.87 -10.32 22.14
CA GLY A 79 -9.27 -10.27 21.75
C GLY A 79 -9.89 -11.66 21.77
N VAL A 80 -9.49 -12.52 22.71
CA VAL A 80 -10.39 -13.58 23.18
C VAL A 80 -11.43 -12.85 24.03
N GLN A 81 -12.45 -12.30 23.38
CA GLN A 81 -13.71 -12.07 24.04
C GLN A 81 -14.43 -13.42 24.03
N THR A 82 -14.22 -14.19 25.10
CA THR A 82 -15.12 -15.28 25.46
C THR A 82 -16.44 -14.64 25.87
N GLU A 83 -17.48 -14.78 25.05
CA GLU A 83 -18.85 -14.55 25.47
C GLU A 83 -19.61 -15.88 25.49
N ASN A 84 -19.93 -16.28 26.73
CA ASN A 84 -20.93 -17.24 27.24
C ASN A 84 -21.01 -18.65 26.66
#